data_AF-A0A517WCA3-F1
#
_entry.id   AF-A0A517WCA3-F1
#
_cell.length_a   1.000
_cell.length_b   1.000
_cell.length_c   1.000
_cell.angle_alpha   90.00
_cell.angle_beta   90.00
_cell.angle_gamma   90.00
#
_symmetry.space_group_name_H-M   'P 1'
#
loop_
_entity.id
_entity.type
_entity.pdbx_description
1 polymer ?
#
loop_
_entity_poly.entity_id
_entity_poly.type
_entity_poly.pdbx_seq_one_letter_code
_entity_poly.pdbx_strand_id
1 'polypeptide(L)'
;MSRSNPLHWSFPIGSWFLTQVRVSIFLPVVLLVFWSHYSLGLGFALFGVLFISVFLHEMGHVVACRMMGGEADQIMLWPLGGLVPCSPARTDASRIVTVLGGPLVNLLLCAITLPAVIWSGQMSESLNPIKLPTVDLSNNLGQAMLLMVFSINWLLLLVNLIPVLPLDGGKVLQIILSRRFDETVLHMVMLNVSFLVGGLGMVIGLCTHTVWVVFFGALLLMLNLLEFAAGHREEAFDDSIFGYDFSQGYTSLERSSPEPSEQKVGFFQKWREKRKLQKRMREREKERDAEKQLDLLLNKVHEFGLDSLTPKERQQLNQVSARYRKSNSDP
;
A
#
# COMPACT_ATOMS: atom_id res chain seq x y z
N MET A 1 -7.09 5.82 3.19
CA MET A 1 -6.74 7.10 2.50
C MET A 1 -7.07 8.35 3.33
N SER A 2 -6.36 8.57 4.44
CA SER A 2 -6.37 9.88 5.12
C SER A 2 -5.62 10.93 4.28
N ARG A 3 -6.24 12.09 4.03
CA ARG A 3 -5.68 13.22 3.25
C ARG A 3 -4.54 13.99 3.95
N SER A 4 -4.03 13.50 5.08
CA SER A 4 -3.11 14.25 5.96
C SER A 4 -1.63 14.14 5.61
N ASN A 5 -1.23 13.23 4.72
CA ASN A 5 0.18 13.08 4.31
C ASN A 5 0.43 13.79 2.97
N PRO A 6 1.35 14.77 2.90
CA PRO A 6 1.62 15.54 1.68
C PRO A 6 2.15 14.66 0.53
N LEU A 7 2.69 13.48 0.84
CA LEU A 7 3.15 12.48 -0.15
C LEU A 7 2.01 11.82 -0.94
N HIS A 8 0.77 11.81 -0.43
CA HIS A 8 -0.40 11.26 -1.14
C HIS A 8 -1.17 12.31 -1.93
N TRP A 9 -0.69 13.55 -1.98
CA TRP A 9 -1.30 14.60 -2.81
C TRP A 9 -1.18 14.22 -4.28
N SER A 10 -2.31 13.74 -4.79
CA SER A 10 -2.43 13.24 -6.14
C SER A 10 -3.78 13.64 -6.72
N PHE A 11 -3.78 13.96 -8.00
CA PHE A 11 -4.98 14.28 -8.75
C PHE A 11 -5.34 13.11 -9.69
N PRO A 12 -6.63 12.75 -9.79
CA PRO A 12 -7.07 11.71 -10.72
C PRO A 12 -6.95 12.22 -12.16
N ILE A 13 -6.39 11.40 -13.05
CA ILE A 13 -6.30 11.70 -14.49
C ILE A 13 -7.37 10.93 -15.29
N GLY A 14 -7.75 9.74 -14.83
CA GLY A 14 -8.79 8.93 -15.47
C GLY A 14 -8.78 7.49 -15.01
N SER A 15 -9.64 6.65 -15.58
CA SER A 15 -9.62 5.21 -15.38
C SER A 15 -9.12 4.49 -16.63
N TRP A 16 -8.15 3.60 -16.45
CA TRP A 16 -7.60 2.76 -17.51
C TRP A 16 -7.63 1.31 -17.04
N PHE A 17 -8.16 0.40 -17.86
CA PHE A 17 -8.23 -1.03 -17.54
C PHE A 17 -8.88 -1.34 -16.17
N LEU A 18 -9.97 -0.65 -15.83
CA LEU A 18 -10.67 -0.71 -14.54
C LEU A 18 -9.83 -0.23 -13.33
N THR A 19 -8.66 0.39 -13.55
CA THR A 19 -7.84 1.00 -12.51
C THR A 19 -7.94 2.52 -12.56
N GLN A 20 -8.05 3.18 -11.41
CA GLN A 20 -8.00 4.65 -11.32
C GLN A 20 -6.55 5.13 -11.33
N VAL A 21 -6.17 5.90 -12.35
CA VAL A 21 -4.83 6.49 -12.49
C VAL A 21 -4.82 7.85 -11.80
N ARG A 22 -3.94 7.98 -10.81
CA ARG A 22 -3.68 9.22 -10.08
C ARG A 22 -2.24 9.65 -10.34
N VAL A 23 -2.00 10.95 -10.46
CA VAL A 23 -0.64 11.48 -10.61
C VAL A 23 -0.25 12.27 -9.38
N SER A 24 0.95 11.98 -8.87
CA SER A 24 1.55 12.69 -7.76
C SER A 24 1.96 14.11 -8.15
N ILE A 25 1.84 15.05 -7.21
CA ILE A 25 2.27 16.44 -7.39
C ILE A 25 3.79 16.58 -7.64
N PHE A 26 4.58 15.57 -7.26
CA PHE A 26 6.02 15.54 -7.49
C PHE A 26 6.40 15.28 -8.95
N LEU A 27 5.50 14.70 -9.75
CA LEU A 27 5.79 14.35 -11.13
C LEU A 27 5.97 15.61 -12.03
N PRO A 28 5.13 16.65 -11.93
CA PRO A 28 5.40 17.95 -12.56
C PRO A 28 6.72 18.62 -12.15
N VAL A 29 7.25 18.37 -10.94
CA VAL A 29 8.54 18.93 -10.51
C VAL A 29 9.68 18.37 -11.35
N VAL A 30 9.60 17.10 -11.78
CA VAL A 30 10.60 16.49 -12.66
C VAL A 30 10.66 17.19 -14.02
N LEU A 31 9.52 17.63 -14.55
CA LEU A 31 9.48 18.42 -15.79
C LEU A 31 10.24 19.74 -15.63
N LEU A 32 10.11 20.42 -14.48
CA LEU A 32 10.84 21.66 -14.20
C LEU A 32 12.36 21.41 -14.10
N VAL A 33 12.77 20.29 -13.51
CA VAL A 33 14.19 19.90 -13.47
C VAL A 33 14.73 19.66 -14.88
N PHE A 34 14.00 18.91 -15.72
CA PHE A 34 14.42 18.70 -17.10
C PHE A 34 14.48 20.00 -17.91
N TRP A 35 13.52 20.91 -17.73
CA TRP A 35 13.60 22.24 -18.33
C TRP A 35 14.86 22.97 -17.88
N SER A 36 15.19 22.97 -16.59
CA SER A 36 16.36 23.69 -16.08
C SER A 36 17.69 23.20 -16.66
N HIS A 37 17.77 21.94 -17.12
CA HIS A 37 18.99 21.33 -17.62
C HIS A 37 19.04 21.15 -19.14
N TYR A 38 17.89 21.19 -19.82
CA TYR A 38 17.77 20.88 -21.25
C TYR A 38 16.91 21.92 -21.99
N SER A 39 16.96 21.90 -23.32
CA SER A 39 16.06 22.72 -24.12
C SER A 39 14.59 22.33 -23.91
N LEU A 40 13.67 23.27 -24.12
CA LEU A 40 12.23 23.06 -23.91
C LEU A 40 11.73 21.78 -24.59
N GLY A 41 12.06 21.61 -25.88
CA GLY A 41 11.61 20.45 -26.66
C GLY A 41 12.18 19.12 -26.15
N LEU A 42 13.46 19.09 -25.78
CA LEU A 42 14.09 17.88 -25.25
C LEU A 42 13.56 17.55 -23.84
N GLY A 43 13.34 18.57 -23.00
CA GLY A 43 12.77 18.39 -21.66
C GLY A 43 11.37 17.79 -21.69
N PHE A 44 10.49 18.27 -22.60
CA PHE A 44 9.16 17.66 -22.79
C PHE A 44 9.24 16.23 -23.33
N ALA A 45 10.17 15.95 -24.25
CA ALA A 45 10.37 14.60 -24.77
C ALA A 45 10.83 13.62 -23.67
N LEU A 46 11.85 13.99 -22.89
CA LEU A 46 12.34 13.19 -21.76
C LEU A 46 11.25 12.96 -20.73
N PHE A 47 10.51 14.01 -20.37
CA PHE A 47 9.39 13.89 -19.44
C PHE A 47 8.30 12.96 -19.97
N GLY A 48 7.92 13.09 -21.24
CA GLY A 48 6.91 12.23 -21.88
C GLY A 48 7.35 10.77 -21.88
N VAL A 49 8.60 10.49 -22.24
CA VAL A 49 9.17 9.14 -22.20
C VAL A 49 9.21 8.59 -20.77
N LEU A 50 9.64 9.39 -19.80
CA LEU A 50 9.64 9.01 -18.38
C LEU A 50 8.23 8.70 -17.89
N PHE A 51 7.27 9.58 -18.17
CA PHE A 51 5.88 9.42 -17.75
C PHE A 51 5.27 8.13 -18.32
N ILE A 52 5.44 7.90 -19.62
CA ILE A 52 4.94 6.69 -20.29
C ILE A 52 5.64 5.45 -19.73
N SER A 53 6.96 5.51 -19.51
CA SER A 53 7.73 4.37 -18.99
C SER A 53 7.30 4.00 -17.56
N VAL A 54 7.16 4.99 -16.67
CA VAL A 54 6.64 4.76 -15.30
C VAL A 54 5.20 4.25 -15.36
N PHE A 55 4.35 4.78 -16.24
CA PHE A 55 2.98 4.26 -16.39
C PHE A 55 2.96 2.80 -16.83
N LEU A 56 3.74 2.43 -17.84
CA LEU A 56 3.85 1.05 -18.31
C LEU A 56 4.44 0.13 -17.24
N HIS A 57 5.41 0.62 -16.47
CA HIS A 57 5.95 -0.08 -15.30
C HIS A 57 4.86 -0.43 -14.29
N GLU A 58 4.04 0.54 -13.89
CA GLU A 58 2.92 0.30 -12.95
C GLU A 58 1.86 -0.63 -13.53
N MET A 59 1.57 -0.51 -14.82
CA MET A 59 0.71 -1.48 -15.52
C MET A 59 1.28 -2.89 -15.42
N GLY A 60 2.60 -3.05 -15.47
CA GLY A 60 3.29 -4.34 -15.27
C GLY A 60 2.94 -4.98 -13.93
N HIS A 61 2.98 -4.21 -12.84
CA HIS A 61 2.56 -4.70 -11.51
C HIS A 61 1.10 -5.09 -11.48
N VAL A 62 0.20 -4.27 -12.03
CA VAL A 62 -1.24 -4.54 -12.06
C VAL A 62 -1.56 -5.80 -12.85
N VAL A 63 -0.97 -5.96 -14.02
CA VAL A 63 -1.16 -7.14 -14.87
C VAL A 63 -0.65 -8.38 -14.14
N ALA A 64 0.57 -8.32 -13.57
CA ALA A 64 1.12 -9.44 -12.82
C ALA A 64 0.25 -9.83 -11.61
N CYS A 65 -0.24 -8.85 -10.86
CA CYS A 65 -1.13 -9.06 -9.71
C CYS A 65 -2.44 -9.74 -10.11
N ARG A 66 -3.09 -9.26 -11.18
CA ARG A 66 -4.33 -9.85 -11.71
C ARG A 66 -4.12 -11.26 -12.28
N MET A 67 -2.99 -11.50 -12.94
CA MET A 67 -2.62 -12.83 -13.42
C MET A 67 -2.45 -13.83 -12.28
N MET A 68 -1.99 -13.37 -11.11
CA MET A 68 -1.89 -14.18 -9.91
C MET A 68 -3.20 -14.26 -9.10
N GLY A 69 -4.30 -13.73 -9.62
CA GLY A 69 -5.62 -13.75 -8.97
C GLY A 69 -5.82 -12.70 -7.88
N GLY A 70 -4.98 -11.65 -7.84
CA GLY A 70 -5.13 -10.50 -6.96
C GLY A 70 -5.98 -9.37 -7.55
N GLU A 71 -6.38 -8.43 -6.71
CA GLU A 71 -7.13 -7.24 -7.08
C GLU A 71 -6.23 -5.99 -7.07
N ALA A 72 -6.49 -5.08 -8.01
CA ALA A 72 -5.71 -3.88 -8.24
C ALA A 72 -6.65 -2.80 -8.79
N ASP A 73 -7.03 -1.84 -7.95
CA ASP A 73 -8.11 -0.88 -8.25
C ASP A 73 -7.60 0.54 -8.51
N GLN A 74 -6.41 0.87 -8.03
CA GLN A 74 -5.83 2.20 -8.12
C GLN A 74 -4.34 2.14 -8.43
N ILE A 75 -3.85 3.17 -9.12
CA ILE A 75 -2.45 3.35 -9.44
C ILE A 75 -2.11 4.80 -9.22
N MET A 76 -1.08 5.06 -8.42
CA MET A 76 -0.51 6.40 -8.30
C MET A 76 0.82 6.46 -9.03
N LEU A 77 0.95 7.31 -10.04
CA LEU A 77 2.22 7.55 -10.71
C LEU A 77 3.09 8.47 -9.84
N TRP A 78 4.20 7.91 -9.39
CA TRP A 78 5.24 8.63 -8.66
C TRP A 78 6.55 8.61 -9.47
N PRO A 79 7.40 9.66 -9.40
CA PRO A 79 8.63 9.73 -10.19
C PRO A 79 9.58 8.54 -10.05
N LEU A 80 9.53 7.83 -8.93
CA LEU A 80 10.42 6.73 -8.56
C LEU A 80 9.72 5.36 -8.57
N GLY A 81 8.55 5.26 -9.20
CA GLY A 81 7.70 4.07 -9.11
C GLY A 81 6.44 4.35 -8.32
N GLY A 82 5.34 3.80 -8.80
CA GLY A 82 3.99 4.11 -8.41
C GLY A 82 3.42 3.22 -7.30
N LEU A 83 2.35 3.73 -6.72
CA LEU A 83 1.62 3.08 -5.63
C LEU A 83 0.49 2.28 -6.25
N VAL A 84 0.65 0.97 -6.32
CA VAL A 84 -0.46 0.07 -6.59
C VAL A 84 -0.84 -0.55 -5.25
N PRO A 85 -1.96 -0.16 -4.63
CA PRO A 85 -2.61 -1.03 -3.66
C PRO A 85 -3.03 -2.30 -4.38
N CYS A 86 -2.11 -3.26 -4.40
CA CYS A 86 -2.31 -4.58 -4.93
C CYS A 86 -2.40 -5.54 -3.77
N SER A 87 -3.47 -6.32 -3.75
CA SER A 87 -3.63 -7.45 -2.84
C SER A 87 -3.31 -8.73 -3.62
N PRO A 88 -2.03 -9.11 -3.77
CA PRO A 88 -1.67 -10.34 -4.48
C PRO A 88 -2.22 -11.56 -3.74
N ALA A 89 -2.44 -12.66 -4.47
CA ALA A 89 -2.83 -13.93 -3.84
C ALA A 89 -1.80 -14.37 -2.77
N ARG A 90 -2.27 -15.14 -1.78
CA ARG A 90 -1.58 -15.43 -0.51
C ARG A 90 -0.25 -16.18 -0.61
N THR A 91 0.24 -16.51 -1.80
CA THR A 91 1.50 -17.25 -1.96
C THR A 91 2.68 -16.29 -2.16
N ASP A 92 3.84 -16.64 -1.61
CA ASP A 92 5.06 -15.87 -1.81
C ASP A 92 5.44 -15.74 -3.30
N ALA A 93 5.21 -16.80 -4.08
CA ALA A 93 5.46 -16.78 -5.51
C ALA A 93 4.59 -15.72 -6.21
N SER A 94 3.31 -15.60 -5.83
CA SER A 94 2.41 -14.55 -6.32
C SER A 94 2.91 -13.15 -5.96
N ARG A 95 3.39 -12.96 -4.73
CA ARG A 95 3.97 -11.69 -4.27
C ARG A 95 5.20 -11.31 -5.09
N ILE A 96 6.13 -12.25 -5.29
CA ILE A 96 7.35 -12.02 -6.07
C ILE A 96 7.00 -11.71 -7.53
N VAL A 97 6.11 -12.47 -8.16
CA VAL A 97 5.67 -12.23 -9.55
C VAL A 97 5.03 -10.84 -9.69
N THR A 98 4.21 -10.44 -8.72
CA THR A 98 3.56 -9.12 -8.70
C THR A 98 4.60 -8.00 -8.61
N VAL A 99 5.56 -8.11 -7.70
CA VAL A 99 6.63 -7.12 -7.52
C VAL A 99 7.58 -7.09 -8.71
N LEU A 100 7.82 -8.22 -9.39
CA LEU A 100 8.68 -8.24 -10.58
C LEU A 100 7.97 -7.78 -11.86
N GLY A 101 6.64 -7.62 -11.84
CA GLY A 101 5.85 -7.20 -12.99
C GLY A 101 6.32 -5.88 -13.61
N GLY A 102 6.58 -4.85 -12.79
CA GLY A 102 7.09 -3.57 -13.25
C GLY A 102 8.50 -3.65 -13.83
N PRO A 103 9.51 -4.16 -13.09
CA PRO A 103 10.86 -4.35 -13.60
C PRO A 103 10.91 -5.16 -14.90
N LEU A 104 10.04 -6.17 -15.05
CA LEU A 104 9.94 -6.94 -16.29
C LEU A 104 9.50 -6.08 -17.48
N VAL A 105 8.57 -5.14 -17.30
CA VAL A 105 8.16 -4.20 -18.36
C VAL A 105 9.32 -3.30 -18.78
N ASN A 106 10.07 -2.73 -17.81
CA ASN A 106 11.24 -1.91 -18.14
C ASN A 106 12.28 -2.73 -18.90
N LEU A 107 12.53 -3.97 -18.48
CA LEU A 107 13.45 -4.88 -19.15
C LEU A 107 13.01 -5.19 -20.60
N LEU A 108 11.71 -5.42 -20.82
CA LEU A 108 11.16 -5.64 -22.15
C LEU A 108 11.32 -4.39 -23.03
N LEU A 109 11.05 -3.19 -22.49
CA LEU A 109 11.25 -1.93 -23.22
C LEU A 109 12.73 -1.72 -23.60
N CYS A 110 13.65 -2.01 -22.68
CA CYS A 110 15.09 -2.02 -22.98
C CYS A 110 15.43 -3.03 -24.08
N ALA A 111 14.90 -4.26 -24.02
CA ALA A 111 15.18 -5.29 -25.02
C ALA A 111 14.68 -4.92 -26.42
N ILE A 112 13.50 -4.31 -26.51
CA ILE A 112 12.90 -3.86 -27.78
C ILE A 112 13.69 -2.69 -28.39
N THR A 113 14.22 -1.80 -27.55
CA THR A 113 14.96 -0.60 -28.00
C THR A 113 16.45 -0.85 -28.18
N LEU A 114 16.99 -1.96 -27.65
CA LEU A 114 18.40 -2.33 -27.74
C LEU A 114 18.97 -2.36 -29.17
N PRO A 115 18.28 -2.88 -30.21
CA PRO A 115 18.80 -2.85 -31.58
C PRO A 115 19.09 -1.42 -32.09
N ALA A 116 18.25 -0.45 -31.71
CA ALA A 116 18.44 0.94 -32.09
C ALA A 116 19.68 1.57 -31.42
N VAL A 117 19.99 1.14 -30.20
CA VAL A 117 21.21 1.53 -29.46
C VAL A 117 22.46 0.90 -30.08
N ILE A 118 22.38 -0.36 -30.51
CA ILE A 118 23.49 -1.04 -31.19
C ILE A 118 23.81 -0.32 -32.50
N TRP A 119 22.79 0.01 -33.29
CA TRP A 119 22.97 0.69 -34.58
C TRP A 119 23.40 2.16 -34.46
N SER A 120 23.16 2.82 -33.33
CA SER A 120 23.65 4.19 -33.10
C SER A 120 25.15 4.24 -32.82
N GLY A 121 25.78 3.12 -32.44
CA GLY A 121 27.17 3.08 -32.01
C GLY A 121 27.41 3.71 -30.62
N GLN A 122 26.37 4.15 -29.92
CA GLN A 122 26.45 4.86 -28.63
C GLN A 122 26.19 3.93 -27.43
N MET A 123 26.57 2.66 -27.53
CA MET A 123 26.31 1.65 -26.49
C MET A 123 26.94 2.01 -25.14
N SER A 124 28.19 2.49 -25.14
CA SER A 124 28.92 2.85 -23.91
C SER A 124 28.28 4.02 -23.16
N GLU A 125 27.73 5.00 -23.89
CA GLU A 125 27.05 6.16 -23.31
C GLU A 125 25.64 5.79 -22.83
N SER A 126 24.91 4.99 -23.60
CA SER A 126 23.52 4.60 -23.29
C SER A 126 23.43 3.66 -22.09
N LEU A 127 24.46 2.85 -21.85
CA LEU A 127 24.53 1.94 -20.69
C LEU A 127 24.93 2.65 -19.40
N ASN A 128 25.48 3.87 -19.47
CA ASN A 128 25.92 4.59 -18.29
C ASN A 128 24.69 5.21 -17.59
N PRO A 129 24.30 4.73 -16.40
CA PRO A 129 23.12 5.27 -15.71
C PRO A 129 23.36 6.68 -15.18
N ILE A 130 24.61 7.17 -15.20
CA ILE A 130 24.99 8.43 -14.56
C ILE A 130 24.85 9.65 -15.48
N LYS A 131 24.94 9.42 -16.80
CA LYS A 131 24.86 10.47 -17.81
C LYS A 131 23.76 10.10 -18.79
N LEU A 132 22.74 10.94 -18.89
CA LEU A 132 21.80 10.87 -20.00
C LEU A 132 22.60 11.10 -21.31
N PRO A 133 22.41 10.25 -22.33
CA PRO A 133 23.09 10.44 -23.61
C PRO A 133 22.72 11.81 -24.19
N THR A 134 23.69 12.49 -24.80
CA THR A 134 23.44 13.74 -25.51
C THR A 134 22.74 13.42 -26.83
N VAL A 135 21.43 13.57 -26.83
CA VAL A 135 20.60 13.26 -28.00
C VAL A 135 20.25 14.55 -28.76
N ASP A 136 20.74 14.66 -29.99
CA ASP A 136 20.37 15.74 -30.90
C ASP A 136 19.05 15.41 -31.61
N LEU A 137 17.98 16.12 -31.25
CA LEU A 137 16.66 15.96 -31.89
C LEU A 137 16.63 16.41 -33.37
N SER A 138 17.64 17.12 -33.85
CA SER A 138 17.66 17.69 -35.20
C SER A 138 17.95 16.70 -36.32
N ASN A 139 18.67 15.61 -36.03
CA ASN A 139 19.19 14.73 -37.08
C ASN A 139 18.24 13.57 -37.35
N ASN A 140 17.89 12.79 -36.32
CA ASN A 140 17.00 11.63 -36.45
C ASN A 140 16.09 11.51 -35.23
N LEU A 141 14.91 12.13 -35.30
CA LEU A 141 13.96 12.16 -34.18
C LEU A 141 13.55 10.74 -33.72
N GLY A 142 13.35 9.80 -34.65
CA GLY A 142 12.98 8.42 -34.31
C GLY A 142 14.07 7.69 -33.52
N GLN A 143 15.31 7.76 -33.98
CA GLN A 143 16.45 7.16 -33.29
C GLN A 143 16.68 7.83 -31.93
N ALA A 144 16.58 9.16 -31.88
CA ALA A 144 16.66 9.94 -30.65
C ALA A 144 15.65 9.48 -29.59
N MET A 145 14.38 9.29 -29.97
CA MET A 145 13.34 8.79 -29.06
C MET A 145 13.64 7.37 -28.56
N LEU A 146 14.10 6.47 -29.44
CA LEU A 146 14.42 5.09 -29.05
C LEU A 146 15.59 5.04 -28.05
N LEU A 147 16.62 5.88 -28.24
CA LEU A 147 17.73 6.02 -27.29
C LEU A 147 17.24 6.56 -25.94
N MET A 148 16.37 7.58 -25.94
CA MET A 148 15.79 8.11 -24.71
C MET A 148 14.96 7.05 -23.97
N VAL A 149 14.13 6.29 -24.69
CA VAL A 149 13.34 5.19 -24.12
C VAL A 149 14.25 4.14 -23.50
N PHE A 150 15.31 3.73 -24.19
CA PHE A 150 16.26 2.77 -23.65
C PHE A 150 16.92 3.29 -22.37
N SER A 151 17.52 4.49 -22.41
CA SER A 151 18.26 5.03 -21.26
C SER A 151 17.38 5.27 -20.04
N ILE A 152 16.16 5.76 -20.23
CA ILE A 152 15.21 5.96 -19.12
C ILE A 152 14.77 4.62 -18.55
N ASN A 153 14.38 3.65 -19.38
CA ASN A 153 13.94 2.34 -18.87
C ASN A 153 15.08 1.56 -18.23
N TRP A 154 16.30 1.71 -18.74
CA TRP A 154 17.50 1.12 -18.16
C TRP A 154 17.78 1.71 -16.77
N LEU A 155 17.71 3.05 -16.64
CA LEU A 155 17.84 3.72 -15.35
C LEU A 155 16.73 3.28 -14.38
N LEU A 156 15.47 3.29 -14.80
CA LEU A 156 14.33 2.87 -13.97
C LEU A 156 14.46 1.41 -13.54
N LEU A 157 14.89 0.51 -14.44
CA LEU A 157 15.15 -0.89 -14.11
C LEU A 157 16.23 -1.03 -13.05
N LEU A 158 17.37 -0.36 -13.23
CA LEU A 158 18.47 -0.42 -12.28
C LEU A 158 18.08 0.14 -10.92
N VAL A 159 17.41 1.29 -10.90
CA VAL A 159 16.90 1.92 -9.67
C VAL A 159 15.90 0.99 -8.99
N ASN A 160 14.89 0.49 -9.69
CA ASN A 160 13.86 -0.35 -9.06
C ASN A 160 14.38 -1.71 -8.62
N LEU A 161 15.52 -2.19 -9.11
CA LEU A 161 16.18 -3.42 -8.62
C LEU A 161 17.09 -3.20 -7.40
N ILE A 162 17.31 -1.96 -6.98
CA ILE A 162 18.08 -1.67 -5.76
C ILE A 162 17.35 -2.28 -4.55
N PRO A 163 18.05 -3.02 -3.66
CA PRO A 163 17.45 -3.73 -2.54
C PRO A 163 17.10 -2.80 -1.35
N VAL A 164 16.40 -1.70 -1.62
CA VAL A 164 16.06 -0.65 -0.65
C VAL A 164 14.57 -0.38 -0.70
N LEU A 165 13.89 -0.33 0.45
CA LEU A 165 12.50 0.12 0.49
C LEU A 165 12.44 1.62 0.22
N PRO A 166 11.56 2.10 -0.66
CA PRO A 166 10.34 1.45 -1.16
C PRO A 166 10.44 0.79 -2.55
N LEU A 167 11.64 0.66 -3.11
CA LEU A 167 11.87 0.14 -4.46
C LEU A 167 11.51 -1.35 -4.56
N ASP A 168 11.24 -1.83 -5.77
CA ASP A 168 10.78 -3.22 -5.99
C ASP A 168 11.80 -4.27 -5.55
N GLY A 169 13.09 -4.02 -5.75
CA GLY A 169 14.17 -4.87 -5.27
C GLY A 169 14.19 -4.97 -3.74
N GLY A 170 13.86 -3.88 -3.06
CA GLY A 170 13.64 -3.87 -1.60
C GLY A 170 12.45 -4.73 -1.19
N LYS A 171 11.33 -4.66 -1.91
CA LYS A 171 10.16 -5.51 -1.66
C LYS A 171 10.45 -7.00 -1.91
N VAL A 172 11.19 -7.32 -2.97
CA VAL A 172 11.64 -8.70 -3.23
C VAL A 172 12.53 -9.20 -2.08
N LEU A 173 13.49 -8.39 -1.64
CA LEU A 173 14.33 -8.71 -0.50
C LEU A 173 13.49 -8.94 0.76
N GLN A 174 12.51 -8.07 1.01
CA GLN A 174 11.60 -8.18 2.15
C GLN A 174 10.86 -9.52 2.14
N ILE A 175 10.26 -9.92 1.01
CA ILE A 175 9.54 -11.21 0.86
C ILE A 175 10.47 -12.41 1.07
N ILE A 176 11.74 -12.32 0.63
CA ILE A 176 12.70 -13.41 0.79
C ILE A 176 13.12 -13.53 2.25
N LEU A 177 13.42 -12.41 2.93
CA LEU A 177 13.88 -12.42 4.31
C LEU A 177 12.76 -12.76 5.30
N SER A 178 11.52 -12.36 5.02
CA SER A 178 10.35 -12.66 5.86
C SER A 178 10.05 -14.16 5.96
N ARG A 179 10.65 -15.00 5.10
CA ARG A 179 10.59 -16.47 5.23
C ARG A 179 11.44 -17.02 6.38
N ARG A 180 12.45 -16.27 6.81
CA ARG A 180 13.49 -16.76 7.73
C ARG A 180 13.60 -15.96 9.02
N PHE A 181 13.14 -14.71 9.01
CA PHE A 181 13.30 -13.78 10.12
C PHE A 181 11.95 -13.26 10.59
N ASP A 182 11.85 -13.00 11.89
CA ASP A 182 10.71 -12.31 12.49
C ASP A 182 10.68 -10.83 12.07
N GLU A 183 9.50 -10.21 12.14
CA GLU A 183 9.25 -8.83 11.68
C GLU A 183 10.25 -7.81 12.24
N THR A 184 10.59 -7.89 13.53
CA THR A 184 11.56 -6.97 14.15
C THR A 184 12.94 -7.07 13.51
N VAL A 185 13.40 -8.29 13.23
CA VAL A 185 14.71 -8.53 12.60
C VAL A 185 14.67 -8.12 11.13
N LEU A 186 13.57 -8.42 10.44
CA LEU A 186 13.33 -8.00 9.06
C LEU A 186 13.45 -6.48 8.91
N HIS A 187 12.71 -5.71 9.72
CA HIS A 187 12.75 -4.25 9.67
C HIS A 187 14.15 -3.70 9.96
N MET A 188 14.86 -4.24 10.95
CA MET A 188 16.24 -3.83 11.25
C MET A 188 17.18 -4.10 10.08
N VAL A 189 17.08 -5.27 9.44
CA VAL A 189 17.92 -5.60 8.28
C VAL A 189 17.58 -4.69 7.09
N MET A 190 16.30 -4.48 6.79
CA MET A 190 15.88 -3.60 5.69
C MET A 190 16.33 -2.15 5.91
N LEU A 191 16.25 -1.64 7.13
CA LEU A 191 16.81 -0.34 7.51
C LEU A 191 18.32 -0.29 7.25
N ASN A 192 19.08 -1.25 7.78
CA ASN A 192 20.55 -1.26 7.66
C ASN A 192 21.00 -1.33 6.20
N VAL A 193 20.33 -2.14 5.38
CA VAL A 193 20.59 -2.21 3.93
C VAL A 193 20.32 -0.85 3.28
N SER A 194 19.23 -0.18 3.66
CA SER A 194 18.87 1.13 3.11
C SER A 194 19.85 2.23 3.52
N PHE A 195 20.29 2.24 4.78
CA PHE A 195 21.34 3.12 5.26
C PHE A 195 22.67 2.91 4.53
N LEU A 196 23.05 1.64 4.34
CA LEU A 196 24.29 1.29 3.65
C LEU A 196 24.25 1.70 2.18
N VAL A 197 23.18 1.36 1.47
CA VAL A 197 23.04 1.67 0.04
C VAL A 197 22.87 3.16 -0.20
N GLY A 198 21.99 3.84 0.54
CA GLY A 198 21.77 5.28 0.42
C GLY A 198 23.03 6.08 0.81
N GLY A 199 23.70 5.70 1.89
CA GLY A 199 24.96 6.31 2.33
C GLY A 199 26.09 6.09 1.34
N LEU A 200 26.26 4.87 0.81
CA LEU A 200 27.25 4.59 -0.23
C LEU A 200 26.96 5.38 -1.51
N GLY A 201 25.69 5.48 -1.92
CA GLY A 201 25.26 6.30 -3.04
C GLY A 201 25.64 7.77 -2.87
N MET A 202 25.45 8.34 -1.67
CA MET A 202 25.88 9.70 -1.38
C MET A 202 27.40 9.88 -1.45
N VAL A 203 28.17 8.93 -0.90
CA VAL A 203 29.65 8.96 -0.97
C VAL A 203 30.11 8.89 -2.42
N ILE A 204 29.55 7.98 -3.23
CA ILE A 204 29.86 7.88 -4.66
C ILE A 204 29.50 9.18 -5.38
N GLY A 205 28.34 9.77 -5.08
CA GLY A 205 27.91 11.04 -5.65
C GLY A 205 28.87 12.19 -5.32
N LEU A 206 29.37 12.24 -4.08
CA LEU A 206 30.38 13.23 -3.64
C LEU A 206 31.72 13.01 -4.33
N CYS A 207 32.22 11.77 -4.41
CA CYS A 207 33.48 11.42 -5.07
C CYS A 207 33.47 11.68 -6.58
N THR A 208 32.29 11.55 -7.22
CA THR A 208 32.12 11.78 -8.66
C THR A 208 31.64 13.20 -8.98
N HIS A 209 31.43 14.04 -7.96
CA HIS A 209 30.85 15.39 -8.08
C HIS A 209 29.48 15.42 -8.81
N THR A 210 28.68 14.36 -8.68
CA THR A 210 27.37 14.23 -9.32
C THR A 210 26.25 14.56 -8.34
N VAL A 211 25.75 15.80 -8.39
CA VAL A 211 24.74 16.32 -7.44
C VAL A 211 23.46 15.48 -7.40
N TRP A 212 22.98 15.02 -8.54
CA TRP A 212 21.73 14.25 -8.60
C TRP A 212 21.86 12.87 -7.94
N VAL A 213 23.05 12.23 -7.97
CA VAL A 213 23.31 10.96 -7.26
C VAL A 213 23.27 11.16 -5.76
N VAL A 214 23.88 12.26 -5.27
CA VAL A 214 23.83 12.61 -3.85
C VAL A 214 22.39 12.87 -3.41
N PHE A 215 21.63 13.64 -4.19
CA PHE A 215 20.23 13.92 -3.91
C PHE A 215 19.39 12.65 -3.91
N PHE A 216 19.57 11.76 -4.89
CA PHE A 216 18.88 10.48 -4.96
C PHE A 216 19.20 9.59 -3.76
N GLY A 217 20.48 9.48 -3.37
CA GLY A 217 20.89 8.74 -2.17
C GLY A 217 20.25 9.30 -0.89
N ALA A 218 20.24 10.63 -0.73
CA ALA A 218 19.59 11.29 0.40
C ALA A 218 18.06 11.09 0.39
N LEU A 219 17.44 11.11 -0.79
CA LEU A 219 16.02 10.84 -0.97
C LEU A 219 15.67 9.41 -0.55
N LEU A 220 16.47 8.40 -0.96
CA LEU A 220 16.26 7.02 -0.54
C LEU A 220 16.34 6.86 0.98
N LEU A 221 17.32 7.49 1.63
CA LEU A 221 17.43 7.50 3.09
C LEU A 221 16.21 8.15 3.75
N MET A 222 15.77 9.30 3.23
CA MET A 222 14.61 10.00 3.74
C MET A 222 13.33 9.15 3.59
N LEU A 223 13.10 8.55 2.42
CA LEU A 223 11.93 7.69 2.19
C LEU A 223 11.95 6.48 3.11
N ASN A 224 13.12 5.87 3.33
CA ASN A 224 13.26 4.74 4.23
C ASN A 224 13.03 5.13 5.71
N LEU A 225 13.51 6.29 6.13
CA LEU A 225 13.25 6.83 7.47
C LEU A 225 11.76 7.13 7.69
N LEU A 226 11.08 7.66 6.67
CA LEU A 226 9.64 7.91 6.71
C LEU A 226 8.86 6.59 6.81
N GLU A 227 9.26 5.58 6.05
CA GLU A 227 8.67 4.23 6.12
C GLU A 227 8.84 3.62 7.51
N PHE A 228 10.04 3.70 8.08
CA PHE A 228 10.32 3.19 9.41
C PHE A 228 9.54 3.92 10.51
N ALA A 229 9.43 5.25 10.39
CA ALA A 229 8.63 6.07 11.29
C ALA A 229 7.13 5.77 11.17
N ALA A 230 6.65 5.39 9.99
CA ALA A 230 5.28 4.94 9.78
C ALA A 230 5.03 3.55 10.38
N GLY A 231 5.95 2.60 10.21
CA GLY A 231 5.84 1.25 10.81
C GLY A 231 5.79 1.26 12.35
N HIS A 232 6.36 2.28 13.01
CA HIS A 232 6.21 2.48 14.47
C HIS A 232 4.87 3.10 14.88
N ARG A 233 4.09 3.64 13.94
CA ARG A 233 2.76 4.25 14.16
C ARG A 233 1.59 3.30 13.85
N GLU A 234 1.87 2.10 13.37
CA GLU A 234 0.94 1.13 12.79
C GLU A 234 0.18 0.25 13.81
N GLU A 235 -0.17 0.77 15.00
CA GLU A 235 -1.27 0.19 15.80
C GLU A 235 -2.65 0.81 15.46
N ALA A 236 -2.74 1.76 14.51
CA ALA A 236 -4.00 2.46 14.23
C ALA A 236 -4.38 2.71 12.77
N PHE A 237 -3.51 2.51 11.77
CA PHE A 237 -3.87 2.74 10.37
C PHE A 237 -3.12 1.79 9.44
N ASP A 238 -3.88 0.90 8.81
CA ASP A 238 -3.50 -0.12 7.83
C ASP A 238 -3.23 0.51 6.44
N ASP A 239 -2.38 1.53 6.37
CA ASP A 239 -2.01 2.24 5.15
C ASP A 239 -0.46 2.40 5.15
N SER A 240 0.27 1.35 4.73
CA SER A 240 1.71 1.49 4.43
C SER A 240 1.90 2.63 3.43
N ILE A 241 2.94 3.47 3.58
CA ILE A 241 3.10 4.71 2.77
C ILE A 241 3.05 4.41 1.26
N PHE A 242 3.44 3.19 0.87
CA PHE A 242 3.49 2.76 -0.52
C PHE A 242 2.33 1.86 -0.97
N GLY A 243 1.29 1.70 -0.13
CA GLY A 243 0.02 1.09 -0.48
C GLY A 243 0.00 -0.44 -0.58
N TYR A 244 1.13 -1.12 -0.35
CA TYR A 244 1.17 -2.58 -0.37
C TYR A 244 0.90 -3.13 1.04
N ASP A 245 -0.24 -3.81 1.22
CA ASP A 245 -0.58 -4.54 2.44
C ASP A 245 0.04 -5.95 2.39
N PHE A 246 1.27 -6.07 2.88
CA PHE A 246 1.96 -7.37 3.00
C PHE A 246 1.55 -8.16 4.25
N SER A 247 0.82 -7.54 5.18
CA SER A 247 0.45 -8.10 6.48
C SER A 247 -0.48 -9.33 6.34
N GLN A 248 -1.29 -9.40 5.27
CA GLN A 248 -2.32 -10.46 5.13
C GLN A 248 -1.80 -11.89 4.97
N GLY A 249 -0.51 -12.07 4.64
CA GLY A 249 0.10 -13.39 4.43
C GLY A 249 0.57 -14.05 5.73
N TYR A 250 1.19 -13.25 6.60
CA TYR A 250 1.74 -13.71 7.88
C TYR A 250 0.69 -13.74 8.99
N THR A 251 -0.31 -12.86 8.92
CA THR A 251 -1.38 -12.75 9.95
C THR A 251 -2.47 -13.83 9.84
N SER A 252 -2.44 -14.69 8.81
CA SER A 252 -3.53 -15.65 8.60
C SER A 252 -3.35 -17.01 9.29
N LEU A 253 -2.21 -17.26 9.94
CA LEU A 253 -2.01 -18.42 10.84
C LEU A 253 -2.18 -18.10 12.34
N GLU A 254 -2.42 -16.84 12.71
CA GLU A 254 -2.93 -16.45 14.04
C GLU A 254 -4.13 -15.52 13.88
N ARG A 255 -5.21 -16.04 13.30
CA ARG A 255 -6.50 -15.34 13.29
C ARG A 255 -7.28 -15.68 14.55
N SER A 256 -6.92 -15.04 15.66
CA SER A 256 -7.90 -14.61 16.66
C SER A 256 -7.94 -13.09 16.60
N SER A 257 -9.10 -12.55 16.22
CA SER A 257 -9.40 -11.12 16.04
C SER A 257 -8.67 -10.21 17.05
N PRO A 258 -8.11 -9.05 16.65
CA PRO A 258 -7.56 -8.13 17.62
C PRO A 258 -8.70 -7.54 18.45
N GLU A 259 -8.74 -7.93 19.72
CA GLU A 259 -9.33 -7.08 20.75
C GLU A 259 -8.58 -5.73 20.76
N PRO A 260 -9.23 -4.62 21.16
CA PRO A 260 -8.57 -3.32 21.27
C PRO A 260 -7.38 -3.45 22.22
N SER A 261 -6.24 -2.85 21.86
CA SER A 261 -5.00 -2.95 22.61
C SER A 261 -5.22 -2.70 24.10
N GLU A 262 -5.04 -3.74 24.90
CA GLU A 262 -4.98 -3.64 26.34
C GLU A 262 -3.76 -2.78 26.69
N GLN A 263 -4.01 -1.50 27.00
CA GLN A 263 -3.22 -0.81 28.02
C GLN A 263 -2.99 -1.81 29.16
N LYS A 264 -1.80 -1.87 29.78
CA LYS A 264 -1.55 -2.76 30.92
C LYS A 264 -2.45 -2.38 32.10
N VAL A 265 -3.71 -2.79 32.05
CA VAL A 265 -4.73 -2.56 33.06
C VAL A 265 -4.38 -3.48 34.23
N GLY A 266 -4.20 -2.89 35.41
CA GLY A 266 -3.82 -3.66 36.60
C GLY A 266 -4.79 -4.81 36.87
N PHE A 267 -4.30 -5.90 37.48
CA PHE A 267 -5.08 -7.11 37.79
C PHE A 267 -6.48 -6.83 38.37
N PHE A 268 -6.60 -5.79 39.21
CA PHE A 268 -7.87 -5.35 39.81
C PHE A 268 -8.87 -4.77 38.81
N GLN A 269 -8.41 -4.05 37.79
CA GLN A 269 -9.27 -3.50 36.73
C GLN A 269 -9.82 -4.62 35.83
N LYS A 270 -8.96 -5.55 35.39
CA LYS A 270 -9.41 -6.73 34.62
C LYS A 270 -10.45 -7.57 35.38
N TRP A 271 -10.26 -7.78 36.67
CA TRP A 271 -11.22 -8.51 37.50
C TRP A 271 -12.57 -7.79 37.62
N ARG A 272 -12.55 -6.46 37.78
CA ARG A 272 -13.77 -5.64 37.89
C ARG A 272 -14.54 -5.59 36.58
N GLU A 273 -13.84 -5.50 35.45
CA GLU A 273 -14.44 -5.54 34.12
C GLU A 273 -15.04 -6.91 33.80
N LYS A 274 -14.33 -8.00 34.10
CA LYS A 274 -14.86 -9.36 33.93
C LYS A 274 -16.14 -9.59 34.73
N ARG A 275 -16.21 -9.10 35.97
CA ARG A 275 -17.45 -9.14 36.77
C ARG A 275 -18.58 -8.31 36.14
N LYS A 276 -18.27 -7.12 35.62
CA LYS A 276 -19.26 -6.23 35.00
C LYS A 276 -19.80 -6.85 33.71
N LEU A 277 -18.95 -7.48 32.91
CA LEU A 277 -19.33 -8.21 31.71
C LEU A 277 -20.22 -9.42 32.03
N GLN A 278 -19.83 -10.23 33.02
CA GLN A 278 -20.65 -11.37 33.48
C GLN A 278 -22.02 -10.93 33.99
N LYS A 279 -22.11 -9.79 34.69
CA LYS A 279 -23.39 -9.24 35.14
C LYS A 279 -24.28 -8.85 33.96
N ARG A 280 -23.74 -8.13 32.97
CA ARG A 280 -24.47 -7.75 31.75
C ARG A 280 -24.95 -8.95 30.93
N MET A 281 -24.13 -10.00 30.82
CA MET A 281 -24.52 -11.22 30.11
C MET A 281 -25.69 -11.92 30.81
N ARG A 282 -25.68 -12.02 32.14
CA ARG A 282 -26.79 -12.57 32.93
C ARG A 282 -28.06 -11.73 32.85
N GLU A 283 -27.93 -10.41 32.74
CA GLU A 283 -29.07 -9.49 32.56
C GLU A 283 -29.71 -9.70 31.19
N ARG A 284 -28.92 -9.75 30.11
CA ARG A 284 -29.41 -10.03 28.75
C ARG A 284 -30.08 -11.39 28.62
N GLU A 285 -29.53 -12.41 29.28
CA GLU A 285 -30.11 -13.76 29.26
C GLU A 285 -31.49 -13.78 29.94
N LYS A 286 -31.62 -13.09 31.08
CA LYS A 286 -32.91 -12.91 31.77
C LYS A 286 -33.92 -12.10 30.96
N GLU A 287 -33.47 -11.07 30.24
CA GLU A 287 -34.33 -10.30 29.34
C GLU A 287 -34.86 -11.17 28.19
N ARG A 288 -33.98 -11.96 27.56
CA ARG A 288 -34.36 -12.86 26.47
C ARG A 288 -35.35 -13.94 26.93
N ASP A 289 -35.17 -14.48 28.13
CA ASP A 289 -36.10 -15.47 28.68
C ASP A 289 -37.45 -14.82 29.04
N ALA A 290 -37.44 -13.57 29.53
CA ALA A 290 -38.66 -12.81 29.79
C ALA A 290 -39.42 -12.45 28.49
N GLU A 291 -38.71 -12.14 27.41
CA GLU A 291 -39.27 -11.86 26.08
C GLU A 291 -39.95 -13.10 25.50
N LYS A 292 -39.30 -14.27 25.57
CA LYS A 292 -39.92 -15.54 25.16
C LYS A 292 -41.19 -15.86 25.96
N GLN A 293 -41.19 -15.60 27.27
CA GLN A 293 -42.38 -15.78 28.10
C GLN A 293 -43.49 -14.81 27.71
N LEU A 294 -43.14 -13.56 27.39
CA LEU A 294 -44.08 -12.56 26.91
C LEU A 294 -44.71 -12.99 25.59
N ASP A 295 -43.91 -13.44 24.63
CA ASP A 295 -44.41 -13.91 23.33
C ASP A 295 -45.37 -15.09 23.47
N LEU A 296 -45.05 -16.06 24.35
CA LEU A 296 -45.95 -17.18 24.64
C LEU A 296 -47.28 -16.70 25.25
N LEU A 297 -47.22 -15.73 26.17
CA LEU A 297 -48.42 -15.16 26.77
C LEU A 297 -49.25 -14.36 25.76
N LEU A 298 -48.60 -13.57 24.89
CA LEU A 298 -49.27 -12.80 23.84
C LEU A 298 -49.89 -13.71 22.78
N ASN A 299 -49.22 -14.79 22.38
CA ASN A 299 -49.77 -15.79 21.47
C ASN A 299 -51.00 -16.47 22.08
N LYS A 300 -50.93 -16.86 23.36
CA LYS A 300 -52.07 -17.44 24.08
C LYS A 300 -53.27 -16.48 24.16
N VAL A 301 -53.00 -15.19 24.41
CA VAL A 301 -54.03 -14.13 24.39
C VAL A 301 -54.60 -13.93 22.98
N HIS A 302 -53.77 -14.03 21.95
CA HIS A 302 -54.18 -13.86 20.56
C HIS A 302 -55.11 -14.99 20.10
N GLU A 303 -54.81 -16.25 20.46
CA GLU A 303 -55.60 -17.42 20.05
C GLU A 303 -56.89 -17.60 20.87
N PHE A 304 -56.86 -17.35 22.18
CA PHE A 304 -57.95 -17.71 23.09
C PHE A 304 -58.58 -16.51 23.84
N GLY A 305 -58.12 -15.28 23.57
CA GLY A 305 -58.59 -14.07 24.25
C GLY A 305 -57.99 -13.87 25.65
N LEU A 306 -58.16 -12.67 26.21
CA LEU A 306 -57.55 -12.26 27.49
C LEU A 306 -58.03 -13.08 28.70
N ASP A 307 -59.22 -13.68 28.64
CA ASP A 307 -59.81 -14.47 29.73
C ASP A 307 -59.20 -15.88 29.85
N SER A 308 -58.36 -16.28 28.89
CA SER A 308 -57.66 -17.58 28.89
C SER A 308 -56.41 -17.62 29.80
N LEU A 309 -55.99 -16.47 30.32
CA LEU A 309 -54.83 -16.35 31.20
C LEU A 309 -55.22 -16.68 32.64
N THR A 310 -54.41 -17.53 33.28
CA THR A 310 -54.53 -17.74 34.72
C THR A 310 -54.20 -16.45 35.50
N PRO A 311 -54.68 -16.28 36.74
CA PRO A 311 -54.38 -15.09 37.54
C PRO A 311 -52.88 -14.80 37.68
N LYS A 312 -52.05 -15.85 37.73
CA LYS A 312 -50.58 -15.75 37.78
C LYS A 312 -49.98 -15.25 36.46
N GLU A 313 -50.42 -15.79 35.34
CA GLU A 313 -49.96 -15.39 34.00
C GLU A 313 -50.36 -13.93 33.68
N ARG A 314 -51.56 -13.50 34.09
CA ARG A 314 -52.02 -12.11 33.94
C ARG A 314 -51.18 -11.13 34.76
N GLN A 315 -50.79 -11.52 35.97
CA GLN A 315 -49.89 -10.72 36.80
C GLN A 315 -48.48 -10.63 36.19
N GLN A 316 -47.97 -11.73 35.63
CA GLN A 316 -46.68 -11.76 34.91
C GLN A 316 -46.72 -10.87 33.67
N LEU A 317 -47.77 -10.95 32.85
CA LEU A 317 -47.95 -10.10 31.67
C LEU A 317 -47.91 -8.61 32.04
N ASN A 318 -48.63 -8.22 33.10
CA ASN A 318 -48.65 -6.83 33.57
C ASN A 318 -47.28 -6.36 34.11
N GLN A 319 -46.57 -7.22 34.84
CA GLN A 319 -45.23 -6.90 35.35
C GLN A 319 -44.21 -6.71 34.22
N VAL A 320 -44.24 -7.59 33.22
CA VAL A 320 -43.34 -7.51 32.05
C VAL A 320 -43.69 -6.30 31.20
N SER A 321 -44.97 -6.06 30.91
CA SER A 321 -45.44 -4.87 30.17
C SER A 321 -45.05 -3.56 30.84
N ALA A 322 -45.17 -3.46 32.17
CA ALA A 322 -44.75 -2.28 32.94
C ALA A 322 -43.23 -2.03 32.86
N ARG A 323 -42.41 -3.08 32.85
CA ARG A 323 -40.95 -2.96 32.68
C ARG A 323 -40.58 -2.44 31.29
N TYR A 324 -41.18 -2.99 30.23
CA TYR A 324 -40.93 -2.53 28.86
C TYR A 324 -41.33 -1.07 28.65
N ARG A 325 -42.47 -0.65 29.23
CA ARG A 325 -42.93 0.74 29.16
C ARG A 325 -41.96 1.72 29.82
N LYS A 326 -41.26 1.28 30.88
CA LYS A 326 -40.22 2.06 31.56
C LYS A 326 -38.89 2.09 30.80
N SER A 327 -38.52 0.98 30.14
CA SER A 327 -37.29 0.91 29.35
C SER A 327 -37.33 1.77 28.09
N ASN A 328 -38.50 1.96 27.47
CA ASN A 328 -38.68 2.81 26.29
C ASN A 328 -38.88 4.30 26.61
N SER A 329 -38.94 4.69 27.90
CA SER A 329 -39.14 6.08 28.32
C SER A 329 -37.86 6.81 28.76
N ASP A 330 -36.73 6.12 28.85
CA ASP A 330 -35.42 6.74 29.08
C ASP A 330 -34.75 7.02 27.71
N PRO A 331 -34.43 8.29 27.36
CA PRO A 331 -33.88 8.67 26.05
C PRO A 331 -32.43 8.27 25.82
#